data_AF-A0A0V0V724-F1
#
_entry.id   AF-A0A0V0V724-F1
#
_cell.length_a   1.000
_cell.length_b   1.000
_cell.length_c   1.000
_cell.angle_alpha   90.00
_cell.angle_beta   90.00
_cell.angle_gamma   90.00
#
_symmetry.space_group_name_H-M   'P 1'
#
loop_
_entity.id
_entity.type
_entity.pdbx_description
1 polymer ?
#
loop_
_entity_poly.entity_id
_entity_poly.type
_entity_poly.pdbx_seq_one_letter_code
_entity_poly.pdbx_strand_id
1 'polypeptide(L)'
;MRNPRVYLAHDQDHDRSSTAALSMYNPSENVTVDERLYFFKGRCQFRQYMPKKPAKYGIKFWVACCSKSSYAWKMQIYTGKASSETRKKNQGMRVVLDMVKGLKDLPFSEDCTIVSYLPKKNKNVLALSTMHNDNRVSDGKGRKPDIILHYNNTKGGVDNLDKMTSTYSCQRMTARWPLVIFYNIIDVSAYNAYVLWTEKHPTWNAGRLHKRRLFVEELGKALVQPEMMRRKTLPRTAAAKSAVERLRKDAEQPSTSGITMQVVKKELDVNCAFKVTTRQAYVSQYDRKTNCATPMGRFDPEDKRR
;
A
#
# COMPACT_ATOMS: atom_id res chain seq x y z
N MET A 1 -36.94 6.88 -33.27
CA MET A 1 -36.44 6.62 -31.90
C MET A 1 -35.45 5.46 -31.96
N ARG A 2 -34.15 5.72 -31.74
CA ARG A 2 -33.11 4.68 -31.66
C ARG A 2 -32.48 4.75 -30.27
N ASN A 3 -32.58 3.63 -29.56
CA ASN A 3 -32.10 3.42 -28.21
C ASN A 3 -30.56 3.49 -28.19
N PRO A 4 -29.91 4.26 -27.29
CA PRO A 4 -28.46 4.24 -27.17
C PRO A 4 -28.01 2.93 -26.52
N ARG A 5 -27.17 2.17 -27.23
CA ARG A 5 -26.46 0.99 -26.71
C ARG A 5 -25.44 1.43 -25.65
N VAL A 6 -25.71 1.09 -24.40
CA VAL A 6 -24.75 1.19 -23.30
C VAL A 6 -23.78 0.01 -23.40
N TYR A 7 -22.53 0.28 -23.76
CA TYR A 7 -21.47 -0.70 -23.65
C TYR A 7 -21.03 -0.78 -22.18
N LEU A 8 -21.38 -1.88 -21.50
CA LEU A 8 -20.79 -2.24 -20.21
C LEU A 8 -19.36 -2.71 -20.47
N ALA A 9 -18.41 -1.78 -20.40
CA ALA A 9 -17.01 -2.15 -20.20
C ALA A 9 -16.89 -2.71 -18.77
N HIS A 10 -16.70 -4.02 -18.67
CA HIS A 10 -16.21 -4.65 -17.45
C HIS A 10 -14.74 -4.21 -17.30
N ASP A 11 -14.51 -3.03 -16.72
CA ASP A 11 -13.17 -2.48 -16.46
C ASP A 11 -12.46 -3.33 -15.40
N GLN A 12 -11.51 -4.16 -15.84
CA GLN A 12 -10.51 -4.80 -14.98
C GLN A 12 -9.33 -3.88 -14.62
N ASP A 13 -9.33 -2.61 -15.05
CA ASP A 13 -8.20 -1.68 -14.87
C ASP A 13 -8.14 -0.97 -13.51
N HIS A 14 -9.03 -1.31 -12.57
CA HIS A 14 -9.14 -0.60 -11.28
C HIS A 14 -8.03 -0.92 -10.25
N ASP A 15 -7.05 -1.79 -10.58
CA ASP A 15 -6.24 -2.49 -9.57
C ASP A 15 -4.70 -2.40 -9.72
N ARG A 16 -4.16 -1.51 -10.57
CA ARG A 16 -2.70 -1.44 -10.78
C ARG A 16 -1.88 -0.97 -9.57
N SER A 17 -2.44 -0.11 -8.71
CA SER A 17 -1.76 0.35 -7.50
C SER A 17 -1.77 -0.71 -6.38
N SER A 18 -2.87 -1.45 -6.23
CA SER A 18 -2.97 -2.51 -5.21
C SER A 18 -2.12 -3.71 -5.60
N THR A 19 -2.12 -4.09 -6.89
CA THR A 19 -1.29 -5.20 -7.42
C THR A 19 0.21 -4.96 -7.26
N ALA A 20 0.69 -3.72 -7.42
CA ALA A 20 2.10 -3.41 -7.18
C ALA A 20 2.52 -3.59 -5.71
N ALA A 21 1.67 -3.19 -4.75
CA ALA A 21 1.92 -3.40 -3.32
C ALA A 21 1.89 -4.90 -2.95
N LEU A 22 0.99 -5.67 -3.57
CA LEU A 22 0.85 -7.11 -3.39
C LEU A 22 2.12 -7.90 -3.76
N SER A 23 2.89 -7.47 -4.76
CA SER A 23 4.11 -8.18 -5.20
C SER A 23 5.41 -7.73 -4.51
N MET A 24 5.41 -6.56 -3.86
CA MET A 24 6.64 -5.92 -3.35
C MET A 24 6.96 -6.22 -1.89
N TYR A 25 5.96 -6.60 -1.08
CA TYR A 25 6.12 -6.78 0.35
C TYR A 25 5.29 -7.96 0.84
N ASN A 26 5.96 -8.93 1.47
CA ASN A 26 5.26 -9.95 2.25
C ASN A 26 5.04 -9.37 3.66
N PRO A 27 3.79 -9.07 4.07
CA PRO A 27 3.54 -8.52 5.39
C PRO A 27 4.01 -9.48 6.49
N SER A 28 4.39 -8.91 7.64
CA SER A 28 4.77 -9.70 8.81
C SER A 28 3.61 -10.57 9.31
N GLU A 29 3.90 -11.46 10.26
CA GLU A 29 2.95 -12.37 10.94
C GLU A 29 1.59 -11.76 11.29
N ASN A 30 1.55 -10.48 11.66
CA ASN A 30 0.33 -9.79 12.06
C ASN A 30 -0.15 -8.77 11.02
N VAL A 31 -1.37 -8.96 10.54
CA VAL A 31 -2.10 -8.05 9.65
C VAL A 31 -3.38 -7.59 10.33
N THR A 32 -3.70 -6.30 10.21
CA THR A 32 -4.96 -5.71 10.68
C THR A 32 -5.80 -5.26 9.49
N VAL A 33 -7.11 -5.48 9.56
CA VAL A 33 -8.08 -5.03 8.56
C VAL A 33 -9.06 -4.09 9.25
N ASP A 34 -9.15 -2.86 8.75
CA ASP A 34 -10.06 -1.85 9.29
C ASP A 34 -10.43 -0.80 8.23
N GLU A 35 -11.20 0.19 8.64
CA GLU A 35 -11.71 1.28 7.81
C GLU A 35 -10.99 2.62 7.99
N ARG A 36 -10.71 3.26 6.85
CA ARG A 36 -10.34 4.68 6.79
C ARG A 36 -11.39 5.50 6.07
N LEU A 37 -11.46 6.78 6.43
CA LEU A 37 -12.38 7.73 5.85
C LEU A 37 -11.62 8.97 5.38
N TYR A 38 -11.61 9.21 4.07
CA TYR A 38 -11.01 10.40 3.47
C TYR A 38 -12.06 11.48 3.33
N PHE A 39 -11.81 12.64 3.95
CA PHE A 39 -12.75 13.74 3.97
C PHE A 39 -13.17 14.17 2.56
N PHE A 40 -14.48 14.22 2.32
CA PHE A 40 -15.05 14.73 1.09
C PHE A 40 -16.52 15.09 1.26
N LYS A 41 -16.88 16.33 0.91
CA LYS A 41 -18.26 16.84 0.98
C LYS A 41 -18.94 17.03 -0.39
N GLY A 42 -18.20 16.93 -1.50
CA GLY A 42 -18.76 17.10 -2.84
C GLY A 42 -19.73 15.99 -3.24
N ARG A 43 -20.23 16.07 -4.49
CA ARG A 43 -21.14 15.06 -5.05
C ARG A 43 -20.37 13.78 -5.39
N CYS A 44 -20.77 12.67 -4.77
CA CYS A 44 -20.24 11.33 -5.02
C CYS A 44 -21.30 10.32 -4.61
N GLN A 45 -21.57 9.33 -5.46
CA GLN A 45 -22.63 8.33 -5.25
C GLN A 45 -22.40 7.43 -4.03
N PHE A 46 -21.14 7.26 -3.61
CA PHE A 46 -20.74 6.34 -2.55
C PHE A 46 -20.13 7.02 -1.33
N ARG A 47 -20.36 8.34 -1.16
CA ARG A 47 -19.97 9.08 0.03
C ARG A 47 -20.62 8.49 1.28
N GLN A 48 -19.85 8.29 2.33
CA GLN A 48 -20.29 7.75 3.62
C GLN A 48 -20.33 8.83 4.72
N TYR A 49 -21.23 8.62 5.68
CA TYR A 49 -21.26 9.37 6.94
C TYR A 49 -20.81 8.45 8.08
N MET A 50 -19.82 8.88 8.86
CA MET A 50 -19.33 8.17 10.04
C MET A 50 -19.23 9.12 11.24
N PRO A 51 -20.19 9.10 12.17
CA PRO A 51 -20.31 10.13 13.21
C PRO A 51 -19.13 10.15 14.20
N LYS A 52 -18.44 9.02 14.39
CA LYS A 52 -17.32 8.87 15.33
C LYS A 52 -15.96 9.26 14.74
N LYS A 53 -15.86 9.49 13.42
CA LYS A 53 -14.61 9.93 12.78
C LYS A 53 -14.53 11.47 12.82
N PRO A 54 -13.33 12.07 12.98
CA PRO A 54 -13.18 13.53 12.99
C PRO A 54 -13.75 14.19 11.72
N ALA A 55 -13.44 13.61 10.56
CA ALA A 55 -14.09 13.90 9.31
C ALA A 55 -15.39 13.08 9.20
N LYS A 56 -16.55 13.66 9.51
CA LYS A 56 -17.82 12.92 9.51
C LYS A 56 -18.29 12.45 8.13
N TYR A 57 -17.86 13.12 7.06
CA TYR A 57 -18.28 12.84 5.68
C TYR A 57 -17.08 12.57 4.79
N GLY A 58 -17.14 11.54 3.97
CA GLY A 58 -16.05 11.23 3.06
C GLY A 58 -16.19 9.96 2.24
N ILE A 59 -15.10 9.54 1.62
CA ILE A 59 -14.99 8.27 0.89
C ILE A 59 -14.41 7.22 1.84
N LYS A 60 -15.14 6.12 2.06
CA LYS A 60 -14.71 5.01 2.92
C LYS A 60 -13.80 4.06 2.15
N PHE A 61 -12.72 3.62 2.79
CA PHE A 61 -11.82 2.58 2.32
C PHE A 61 -11.74 1.47 3.36
N TRP A 62 -11.71 0.23 2.89
CA TRP A 62 -11.19 -0.90 3.67
C TRP A 62 -9.70 -1.01 3.42
N VAL A 63 -8.93 -1.25 4.47
CA VAL A 63 -7.47 -1.27 4.42
C VAL A 63 -6.95 -2.48 5.18
N ALA A 64 -6.09 -3.27 4.56
CA ALA A 64 -5.31 -4.31 5.20
C ALA A 64 -3.88 -3.80 5.37
N CYS A 65 -3.39 -3.77 6.61
CA CYS A 65 -2.09 -3.23 6.97
C CYS A 65 -1.26 -4.22 7.77
N CYS A 66 0.05 -4.23 7.55
CA CYS A 66 0.99 -4.86 8.47
C CYS A 66 0.92 -4.15 9.83
N SER A 67 0.70 -4.89 10.93
CA SER A 67 0.50 -4.30 12.26
C SER A 67 1.75 -3.59 12.79
N LYS A 68 2.95 -4.11 12.46
CA LYS A 68 4.23 -3.54 12.92
C LYS A 68 4.66 -2.31 12.13
N SER A 69 4.68 -2.40 10.81
CA SER A 69 5.20 -1.33 9.94
C SER A 69 4.11 -0.36 9.46
N SER A 70 2.84 -0.70 9.68
CA SER A 70 1.69 0.01 9.10
C SER A 70 1.68 0.05 7.56
N TYR A 71 2.48 -0.81 6.90
CA TYR A 71 2.50 -0.93 5.44
C TYR A 71 1.10 -1.28 4.93
N ALA A 72 0.57 -0.46 4.01
CA ALA A 72 -0.73 -0.70 3.40
C ALA A 72 -0.58 -1.79 2.33
N TRP A 73 -1.02 -3.00 2.64
CA TRP A 73 -0.90 -4.15 1.75
C TRP A 73 -2.00 -4.19 0.70
N LYS A 74 -3.25 -3.99 1.12
CA LYS A 74 -4.41 -3.94 0.23
C LYS A 74 -5.36 -2.82 0.65
N MET A 75 -5.96 -2.15 -0.33
CA MET A 75 -6.96 -1.10 -0.11
C MET A 75 -8.13 -1.29 -1.07
N GLN A 76 -9.35 -1.15 -0.58
CA GLN A 76 -10.57 -1.28 -1.38
C GLN A 76 -11.53 -0.13 -1.08
N ILE A 77 -12.00 0.54 -2.12
CA ILE A 77 -12.99 1.63 -2.00
C ILE A 77 -14.35 1.00 -1.70
N TYR A 78 -15.03 1.52 -0.69
CA TYR A 78 -16.43 1.14 -0.44
C TYR A 78 -17.35 1.97 -1.33
N THR A 79 -17.94 1.32 -2.35
CA THR A 79 -18.82 1.94 -3.34
C THR A 79 -20.30 1.92 -2.97
N GLY A 80 -20.64 1.56 -1.73
CA GLY A 80 -22.04 1.45 -1.29
C GLY A 80 -22.72 0.17 -1.78
N LYS A 81 -24.03 0.24 -2.04
CA LYS A 81 -24.82 -0.87 -2.57
C LYS A 81 -25.01 -0.67 -4.08
N ALA A 82 -24.83 -1.73 -4.87
CA ALA A 82 -25.26 -1.72 -6.27
C ALA A 82 -26.79 -1.62 -6.34
N SER A 83 -27.32 -0.90 -7.33
CA SER A 83 -28.75 -0.57 -7.43
C SER A 83 -29.68 -1.76 -7.65
N SER A 84 -29.16 -2.96 -7.95
CA SER A 84 -29.97 -4.15 -8.27
C SER A 84 -29.68 -5.40 -7.42
N GLU A 85 -28.92 -5.28 -6.32
CA GLU A 85 -28.57 -6.46 -5.51
C GLU A 85 -29.32 -6.51 -4.18
N THR A 86 -29.78 -7.71 -3.83
CA THR A 86 -30.29 -8.05 -2.50
C THR A 86 -29.25 -7.69 -1.43
N ARG A 87 -29.71 -7.33 -0.22
CA ARG A 87 -28.82 -6.97 0.90
C ARG A 87 -27.82 -8.11 1.14
N LYS A 88 -26.56 -7.88 0.74
CA LYS A 88 -25.48 -8.85 0.95
C LYS A 88 -25.25 -9.02 2.46
N LYS A 89 -25.56 -10.21 2.99
CA LYS A 89 -25.30 -10.60 4.39
C LYS A 89 -23.78 -10.71 4.63
N ASN A 90 -23.38 -10.74 5.91
CA ASN A 90 -22.00 -10.99 6.35
C ASN A 90 -20.94 -10.10 5.69
N GLN A 91 -21.20 -8.78 5.61
CA GLN A 91 -20.26 -7.84 4.99
C GLN A 91 -18.86 -7.91 5.63
N GLY A 92 -18.77 -7.95 6.97
CA GLY A 92 -17.50 -8.03 7.68
C GLY A 92 -16.67 -9.24 7.24
N MET A 93 -17.25 -10.45 7.28
CA MET A 93 -16.60 -11.67 6.83
C MET A 93 -16.13 -11.57 5.37
N ARG A 94 -17.00 -11.12 4.46
CA ARG A 94 -16.64 -11.02 3.02
C ARG A 94 -15.53 -10.03 2.77
N VAL A 95 -15.57 -8.87 3.42
CA VAL A 95 -14.51 -7.87 3.33
C VAL A 95 -13.21 -8.43 3.87
N VAL A 96 -13.21 -9.06 5.06
CA VAL A 96 -11.98 -9.63 5.62
C VAL A 96 -11.40 -10.69 4.68
N LEU A 97 -12.21 -11.65 4.22
CA LEU A 97 -11.75 -12.70 3.31
C LEU A 97 -11.21 -12.16 1.98
N ASP A 98 -11.86 -11.16 1.39
CA ASP A 98 -11.32 -10.50 0.19
C ASP A 98 -10.03 -9.74 0.52
N MET A 99 -10.01 -9.00 1.62
CA MET A 99 -8.88 -8.16 2.01
C MET A 99 -7.64 -8.97 2.41
N VAL A 100 -7.77 -10.25 2.80
CA VAL A 100 -6.65 -11.16 3.09
C VAL A 100 -6.32 -12.12 1.93
N LYS A 101 -7.12 -12.12 0.86
CA LYS A 101 -6.91 -12.99 -0.31
C LYS A 101 -5.56 -12.68 -0.96
N GLY A 102 -4.68 -13.67 -1.00
CA GLY A 102 -3.33 -13.56 -1.55
C GLY A 102 -2.22 -13.52 -0.49
N LEU A 103 -2.55 -13.45 0.79
CA LEU A 103 -1.61 -13.79 1.86
C LEU A 103 -1.31 -15.27 1.81
N LYS A 104 -0.03 -15.62 1.89
CA LYS A 104 0.41 -17.01 2.00
C LYS A 104 0.15 -17.52 3.40
N ASP A 105 -0.11 -18.82 3.52
CA ASP A 105 -0.14 -19.54 4.81
C ASP A 105 -1.09 -18.94 5.85
N LEU A 106 -2.36 -18.71 5.49
CA LEU A 106 -3.40 -18.40 6.48
C LEU A 106 -3.89 -19.71 7.12
N PRO A 107 -3.51 -20.04 8.37
CA PRO A 107 -4.04 -21.22 9.04
C PRO A 107 -5.52 -20.99 9.37
N PHE A 108 -6.39 -21.83 8.82
CA PHE A 108 -7.76 -21.93 9.29
C PHE A 108 -7.79 -22.96 10.43
N SER A 109 -8.21 -22.53 11.61
CA SER A 109 -8.45 -23.40 12.76
C SER A 109 -9.95 -23.64 12.91
N GLU A 110 -10.35 -24.86 13.22
CA GLU A 110 -11.71 -25.19 13.62
C GLU A 110 -11.97 -24.78 15.07
N ASP A 111 -10.92 -24.78 15.90
CA ASP A 111 -10.99 -24.40 17.30
C ASP A 111 -10.88 -22.89 17.49
N CYS A 112 -11.71 -22.37 18.38
CA CYS A 112 -11.78 -20.96 18.70
C CYS A 112 -12.01 -20.71 20.19
N THR A 113 -11.22 -19.81 20.77
CA THR A 113 -11.33 -19.38 22.16
C THR A 113 -12.03 -18.03 22.25
N ILE A 114 -13.03 -17.94 23.12
CA ILE A 114 -13.70 -16.69 23.49
C ILE A 114 -13.26 -16.30 24.90
N VAL A 115 -12.84 -15.04 25.06
CA VAL A 115 -12.54 -14.44 26.36
C VAL A 115 -13.50 -13.30 26.66
N SER A 116 -14.02 -13.29 27.89
CA SER A 116 -14.81 -12.20 28.47
C SER A 116 -14.00 -11.52 29.57
N TYR A 117 -13.62 -10.26 29.36
CA TYR A 117 -12.77 -9.49 30.27
C TYR A 117 -13.46 -8.20 30.72
N LEU A 118 -13.51 -7.97 32.04
CA LEU A 118 -14.12 -6.77 32.63
C LEU A 118 -13.04 -5.78 33.09
N PRO A 119 -12.59 -4.82 32.25
CA PRO A 119 -11.64 -3.81 32.67
C PRO A 119 -12.17 -2.86 33.76
N LYS A 120 -13.51 -2.68 33.83
CA LYS A 120 -14.19 -1.84 34.82
C LYS A 120 -15.53 -2.47 35.18
N LYS A 121 -16.09 -2.10 36.34
CA LYS A 121 -17.45 -2.52 36.75
C LYS A 121 -18.43 -2.20 35.62
N ASN A 122 -19.22 -3.20 35.22
CA ASN A 122 -20.24 -3.11 34.15
C ASN A 122 -19.70 -2.71 32.77
N LYS A 123 -18.41 -2.93 32.49
CA LYS A 123 -17.82 -2.79 31.15
C LYS A 123 -17.17 -4.10 30.78
N ASN A 124 -17.83 -4.87 29.92
CA ASN A 124 -17.32 -6.13 29.40
C ASN A 124 -16.66 -5.93 28.03
N VAL A 125 -15.56 -6.65 27.78
CA VAL A 125 -14.87 -6.76 26.50
C VAL A 125 -14.85 -8.24 26.14
N LEU A 126 -15.48 -8.58 25.01
CA LEU A 126 -15.42 -9.90 24.42
C LEU A 126 -14.36 -9.91 23.31
N ALA A 127 -13.49 -10.92 23.33
CA ALA A 127 -12.52 -11.17 22.29
C ALA A 127 -12.59 -12.63 21.83
N LEU A 128 -12.43 -12.84 20.53
CA LEU A 128 -12.43 -14.15 19.87
C LEU A 128 -11.06 -14.36 19.27
N SER A 129 -10.50 -15.56 19.40
CA SER A 129 -9.20 -15.89 18.83
C SER A 129 -9.12 -17.37 18.47
N THR A 130 -8.61 -17.66 17.27
CA THR A 130 -8.26 -19.01 16.81
C THR A 130 -6.79 -19.37 17.05
N MET A 131 -5.98 -18.43 17.55
CA MET A 131 -4.54 -18.62 17.78
C MET A 131 -4.21 -19.02 19.23
N HIS A 132 -4.92 -18.42 20.19
CA HIS A 132 -4.74 -18.66 21.62
C HIS A 132 -5.71 -19.76 22.07
N ASN A 133 -5.16 -20.83 22.67
CA ASN A 133 -5.91 -21.99 23.17
C ASN A 133 -5.76 -22.19 24.68
N ASP A 134 -5.18 -21.22 25.38
CA ASP A 134 -4.97 -21.26 26.82
C ASP A 134 -5.70 -20.11 27.54
N ASN A 135 -5.73 -20.20 28.87
CA ASN A 135 -6.36 -19.23 29.75
C ASN A 135 -5.33 -18.27 30.38
N ARG A 136 -4.22 -18.01 29.68
CA ARG A 136 -3.14 -17.18 30.23
C ARG A 136 -3.58 -15.74 30.47
N VAL A 137 -3.14 -15.23 31.61
CA VAL A 137 -3.44 -13.89 32.09
C VAL A 137 -2.16 -13.25 32.59
N SER A 138 -1.93 -12.00 32.24
CA SER A 138 -0.76 -11.26 32.67
C SER A 138 -0.76 -10.99 34.18
N ASP A 139 0.43 -11.00 34.80
CA ASP A 139 0.61 -10.65 36.22
C ASP A 139 0.53 -9.14 36.50
N GLY A 140 0.42 -8.31 35.46
CA GLY A 140 0.37 -6.86 35.58
C GLY A 140 -0.95 -6.31 36.13
N LYS A 141 -0.96 -4.99 36.35
CA LYS A 141 -2.14 -4.25 36.83
C LYS A 141 -3.34 -4.49 35.91
N GLY A 142 -4.41 -5.02 36.50
CA GLY A 142 -5.67 -5.30 35.80
C GLY A 142 -5.78 -6.69 35.19
N ARG A 143 -4.79 -7.59 35.40
CA ARG A 143 -4.85 -9.02 35.05
C ARG A 143 -5.46 -9.25 33.66
N LYS A 144 -4.85 -8.64 32.64
CA LYS A 144 -5.37 -8.69 31.27
C LYS A 144 -5.09 -10.07 30.66
N PRO A 145 -6.07 -10.74 30.05
CA PRO A 145 -5.82 -11.96 29.29
C PRO A 145 -4.87 -11.70 28.12
N ASP A 146 -4.04 -12.69 27.79
CA ASP A 146 -3.04 -12.57 26.73
C ASP A 146 -3.67 -12.25 25.38
N ILE A 147 -4.86 -12.79 25.10
CA ILE A 147 -5.66 -12.46 23.90
C ILE A 147 -5.92 -10.94 23.79
N ILE A 148 -6.25 -10.30 24.91
CA ILE A 148 -6.52 -8.85 24.96
C ILE A 148 -5.22 -8.06 24.78
N LEU A 149 -4.10 -8.55 25.32
CA LEU A 149 -2.79 -7.92 25.11
C LEU A 149 -2.35 -8.01 23.65
N HIS A 150 -2.45 -9.21 23.05
CA HIS A 150 -2.14 -9.45 21.66
C HIS A 150 -2.99 -8.56 20.72
N TYR A 151 -4.30 -8.50 20.97
CA TYR A 151 -5.19 -7.61 20.22
C TYR A 151 -4.78 -6.14 20.33
N ASN A 152 -4.47 -5.66 21.53
CA ASN A 152 -4.06 -4.26 21.72
C ASN A 152 -2.74 -3.91 21.02
N ASN A 153 -1.81 -4.87 20.94
CA ASN A 153 -0.54 -4.70 20.25
C ASN A 153 -0.68 -4.68 18.72
N THR A 154 -1.72 -5.32 18.17
CA THR A 154 -1.85 -5.54 16.71
C THR A 154 -2.93 -4.67 16.05
N LYS A 155 -3.98 -4.27 16.78
CA LYS A 155 -5.12 -3.51 16.21
C LYS A 155 -4.75 -2.16 15.61
N GLY A 156 -3.62 -1.56 16.01
CA GLY A 156 -3.26 -0.18 15.69
C GLY A 156 -2.70 0.07 14.29
N GLY A 157 -2.47 -0.94 13.45
CA GLY A 157 -1.79 -0.75 12.16
C GLY A 157 -2.49 0.23 11.20
N VAL A 158 -3.82 0.16 11.06
CA VAL A 158 -4.58 1.09 10.19
C VAL A 158 -4.64 2.50 10.79
N ASP A 159 -4.85 2.62 12.10
CA ASP A 159 -4.83 3.92 12.80
C ASP A 159 -3.47 4.60 12.71
N ASN A 160 -2.38 3.82 12.81
CA ASN A 160 -1.03 4.31 12.64
C ASN A 160 -0.79 4.78 11.21
N LEU A 161 -1.19 4.01 10.19
CA LEU A 161 -1.14 4.47 8.80
C LEU A 161 -1.92 5.79 8.63
N ASP A 162 -3.08 5.93 9.28
CA ASP A 162 -3.89 7.15 9.25
C ASP A 162 -3.16 8.36 9.82
N LYS A 163 -2.52 8.18 10.97
CA LYS A 163 -1.65 9.19 11.56
C LYS A 163 -0.43 9.51 10.70
N MET A 164 0.20 8.50 10.08
CA MET A 164 1.43 8.70 9.33
C MET A 164 1.20 9.47 8.02
N THR A 165 0.14 9.11 7.29
CA THR A 165 -0.21 9.75 6.02
C THR A 165 -0.83 11.13 6.21
N SER A 166 -1.53 11.39 7.32
CA SER A 166 -2.08 12.72 7.59
C SER A 166 -1.01 13.77 7.95
N THR A 167 0.12 13.35 8.52
CA THR A 167 1.20 14.30 8.89
C THR A 167 1.88 14.95 7.68
N TYR A 168 2.03 14.21 6.58
CA TYR A 168 2.64 14.69 5.33
C TYR A 168 1.73 14.41 4.14
N SER A 169 0.52 14.97 4.19
CA SER A 169 -0.47 14.74 3.15
C SER A 169 -0.36 15.75 2.00
N CYS A 170 -0.54 15.27 0.77
CA CYS A 170 -0.66 16.08 -0.44
C CYS A 170 -2.11 16.52 -0.71
N GLN A 171 -3.06 16.20 0.17
CA GLN A 171 -4.48 16.48 -0.04
C GLN A 171 -4.76 17.98 -0.19
N ARG A 172 -5.60 18.29 -1.17
CA ARG A 172 -6.10 19.65 -1.43
C ARG A 172 -7.63 19.63 -1.41
N MET A 173 -8.22 20.77 -1.05
CA MET A 173 -9.66 20.95 -1.15
C MET A 173 -10.08 20.85 -2.62
N THR A 174 -11.04 19.98 -2.90
CA THR A 174 -11.50 19.69 -4.27
C THR A 174 -12.99 19.37 -4.26
N ALA A 175 -13.69 19.75 -5.33
CA ALA A 175 -15.06 19.35 -5.57
C ALA A 175 -15.18 18.01 -6.30
N ARG A 176 -14.07 17.45 -6.79
CA ARG A 176 -14.02 16.24 -7.62
C ARG A 176 -13.53 15.04 -6.79
N TRP A 177 -14.42 14.08 -6.51
CA TRP A 177 -14.09 12.89 -5.73
C TRP A 177 -12.93 12.04 -6.28
N PRO A 178 -12.67 11.94 -7.60
CA PRO A 178 -11.54 11.15 -8.09
C PRO A 178 -10.18 11.71 -7.61
N LEU A 179 -10.09 13.04 -7.44
CA LEU A 179 -8.87 13.67 -6.91
C LEU A 179 -8.59 13.28 -5.46
N VAL A 180 -9.63 13.03 -4.65
CA VAL A 180 -9.45 12.55 -3.27
C VAL A 180 -8.79 11.18 -3.26
N ILE A 181 -9.21 10.28 -4.16
CA ILE A 181 -8.58 8.96 -4.31
C ILE A 181 -7.15 9.11 -4.83
N PHE A 182 -6.92 9.98 -5.81
CA PHE A 182 -5.58 10.22 -6.35
C PHE A 182 -4.60 10.73 -5.28
N TYR A 183 -5.00 11.71 -4.47
CA TYR A 183 -4.16 12.18 -3.35
C TYR A 183 -3.89 11.08 -2.33
N ASN A 184 -4.90 10.25 -2.04
CA ASN A 184 -4.70 9.09 -1.17
C ASN A 184 -3.66 8.11 -1.75
N ILE A 185 -3.74 7.80 -3.05
CA ILE A 185 -2.76 6.92 -3.71
C ILE A 185 -1.35 7.49 -3.52
N ILE A 186 -1.14 8.79 -3.75
CA ILE A 186 0.17 9.42 -3.55
C ILE A 186 0.65 9.29 -2.10
N ASP A 187 -0.19 9.66 -1.13
CA ASP A 187 0.19 9.66 0.29
C ASP A 187 0.55 8.25 0.79
N VAL A 188 -0.24 7.24 0.41
CA VAL A 188 0.00 5.84 0.79
C VAL A 188 1.20 5.26 0.05
N SER A 189 1.36 5.54 -1.25
CA SER A 189 2.52 5.07 -2.02
C SER A 189 3.83 5.66 -1.48
N ALA A 190 3.86 6.94 -1.13
CA ALA A 190 5.02 7.57 -0.52
C ALA A 190 5.39 6.93 0.83
N TYR A 191 4.38 6.62 1.66
CA TYR A 191 4.60 5.93 2.93
C TYR A 191 5.06 4.47 2.75
N ASN A 192 4.44 3.72 1.84
CA ASN A 192 4.86 2.35 1.53
C ASN A 192 6.30 2.32 0.99
N ALA A 193 6.68 3.27 0.12
CA ALA A 193 8.05 3.41 -0.36
C ALA A 193 9.04 3.71 0.78
N TYR A 194 8.64 4.55 1.75
CA TYR A 194 9.44 4.81 2.94
C TYR A 194 9.67 3.54 3.75
N VAL A 195 8.62 2.75 4.01
CA VAL A 195 8.73 1.48 4.76
C VAL A 195 9.71 0.53 4.06
N LEU A 196 9.53 0.32 2.75
CA LEU A 196 10.43 -0.53 1.95
C LEU A 196 11.88 -0.04 1.97
N TRP A 197 12.07 1.28 1.87
CA TRP A 197 13.40 1.88 1.91
C TRP A 197 14.10 1.62 3.24
N THR A 198 13.40 1.81 4.36
CA THR A 198 13.96 1.61 5.69
C THR A 198 14.21 0.14 6.03
N GLU A 199 13.41 -0.77 5.44
CA GLU A 199 13.63 -2.22 5.59
C GLU A 199 14.89 -2.65 4.83
N LYS A 200 15.07 -2.15 3.60
CA LYS A 200 16.23 -2.48 2.76
C LYS A 200 17.52 -1.79 3.22
N HIS A 201 17.42 -0.62 3.84
CA HIS A 201 18.57 0.19 4.28
C HIS A 201 18.45 0.57 5.76
N PRO A 202 18.63 -0.39 6.69
CA PRO A 202 18.43 -0.15 8.13
C PRO A 202 19.42 0.87 8.71
N THR A 203 20.61 1.01 8.11
CA THR A 203 21.64 1.97 8.52
C THR A 203 21.37 3.40 8.01
N TRP A 204 20.46 3.56 7.03
CA TRP A 204 20.15 4.87 6.46
C TRP A 204 19.52 5.78 7.53
N ASN A 205 20.23 6.86 7.86
CA ASN A 205 19.81 7.84 8.88
C ASN A 205 19.51 7.21 10.26
N ALA A 206 20.20 6.12 10.65
CA ALA A 206 19.91 5.33 11.85
C ALA A 206 19.76 6.14 13.16
N GLY A 207 20.50 7.25 13.31
CA GLY A 207 20.42 8.14 14.48
C GLY A 207 19.46 9.34 14.36
N ARG A 208 18.73 9.50 13.24
CA ARG A 208 17.85 10.65 13.03
C ARG A 208 16.42 10.34 13.50
N LEU A 209 15.84 11.24 14.29
CA LEU A 209 14.44 11.11 14.74
C LEU A 209 13.41 11.43 13.64
N HIS A 210 13.80 12.19 12.61
CA HIS A 210 12.90 12.71 11.57
C HIS A 210 13.13 12.07 10.18
N LYS A 211 13.48 10.78 10.15
CA LYS A 211 13.76 10.00 8.91
C LYS A 211 12.70 10.14 7.83
N ARG A 212 11.41 10.07 8.19
CA ARG A 212 10.31 10.19 7.23
C ARG A 212 10.29 11.55 6.52
N ARG A 213 10.60 12.64 7.23
CA ARG A 213 10.68 13.98 6.63
C ARG A 213 11.79 14.03 5.58
N LEU A 214 12.96 13.51 5.92
CA LEU A 214 14.12 13.44 5.02
C LEU A 214 13.78 12.60 3.78
N PHE A 215 13.14 11.45 3.97
CA PHE A 215 12.75 10.59 2.87
C PHE A 215 11.78 11.29 1.90
N VAL A 216 10.74 11.95 2.41
CA VAL A 216 9.77 12.67 1.57
C VAL A 216 10.42 13.84 0.84
N GLU A 217 11.36 14.53 1.48
CA GLU A 217 12.13 15.60 0.86
C GLU A 217 13.01 15.09 -0.29
N GLU A 218 13.76 14.01 -0.05
CA GLU A 218 14.60 13.36 -1.07
C GLU A 218 13.75 12.79 -2.21
N LEU A 219 12.63 12.13 -1.90
CA LEU A 219 11.69 11.61 -2.89
C LEU A 219 11.13 12.72 -3.77
N GLY A 220 10.70 13.85 -3.18
CA GLY A 220 10.19 14.99 -3.91
C GLY A 220 11.23 15.59 -4.86
N LYS A 221 12.48 15.74 -4.39
CA LYS A 221 13.60 16.22 -5.23
C LYS A 221 13.88 15.25 -6.37
N ALA A 222 13.98 13.95 -6.09
CA ALA A 222 14.27 12.92 -7.08
C ALA A 222 13.21 12.83 -8.20
N LEU A 223 11.93 13.03 -7.86
CA LEU A 223 10.84 13.03 -8.85
C LEU A 223 10.80 14.30 -9.71
N VAL A 224 11.14 15.46 -9.12
CA VAL A 224 11.00 16.75 -9.81
C VAL A 224 12.26 17.13 -10.59
N GLN A 225 13.45 16.70 -10.15
CA GLN A 225 14.73 17.09 -10.75
C GLN A 225 14.85 16.70 -12.24
N PRO A 226 14.53 15.47 -12.68
CA PRO A 226 14.59 15.12 -14.11
C PRO A 226 13.66 15.99 -14.96
N GLU A 227 12.45 16.28 -14.45
CA GLU A 227 11.47 17.13 -15.13
C GLU A 227 11.90 18.59 -15.16
N MET A 228 12.59 19.10 -14.12
CA MET A 228 13.20 20.43 -14.14
C MET A 228 14.31 20.52 -15.19
N MET A 229 15.15 19.50 -15.31
CA MET A 229 16.23 19.47 -16.30
C MET A 229 15.70 19.45 -17.74
N ARG A 230 14.62 18.68 -17.99
CA ARG A 230 13.94 18.58 -19.30
C ARG A 230 13.27 19.87 -19.78
N ARG A 231 13.00 20.84 -18.89
CA ARG A 231 12.30 22.09 -19.26
C ARG A 231 13.10 22.92 -20.26
N LYS A 232 12.67 23.00 -21.51
CA LYS A 232 13.31 23.91 -22.49
C LYS A 232 13.23 25.39 -22.08
N THR A 233 12.08 25.78 -21.52
CA THR A 233 11.81 27.16 -21.10
C THR A 233 11.94 27.33 -19.60
N LEU A 234 12.59 28.42 -19.19
CA LEU A 234 12.72 28.75 -17.78
C LEU A 234 11.37 29.21 -17.19
N PRO A 235 11.08 28.89 -15.91
CA PRO A 235 9.92 29.41 -15.22
C PRO A 235 9.91 30.94 -15.21
N ARG A 236 8.71 31.54 -15.24
CA ARG A 236 8.53 33.00 -15.22
C ARG A 236 8.93 33.62 -13.87
N THR A 237 8.72 32.91 -12.78
CA THR A 237 9.01 33.40 -11.43
C THR A 237 10.50 33.34 -11.13
N ALA A 238 11.08 34.44 -10.63
CA ALA A 238 12.51 34.54 -10.33
C ALA A 238 13.05 33.41 -9.45
N ALA A 239 12.31 33.04 -8.39
CA ALA A 239 12.70 31.94 -7.50
C ALA A 239 12.78 30.58 -8.21
N ALA A 240 11.79 30.27 -9.05
CA ALA A 240 11.74 29.02 -9.79
C ALA A 240 12.80 28.99 -10.92
N LYS A 241 13.04 30.14 -11.57
CA LYS A 241 14.12 30.31 -12.55
C LYS A 241 15.48 30.04 -11.92
N SER A 242 15.77 30.69 -10.80
CA SER A 242 17.02 30.50 -10.05
C SER A 242 17.21 29.05 -9.58
N ALA A 243 16.13 28.36 -9.17
CA ALA A 243 16.21 26.95 -8.80
C ALA A 243 16.58 26.04 -9.98
N VAL A 244 15.98 26.25 -11.16
CA VAL A 244 16.32 25.48 -12.37
C VAL A 244 17.74 25.77 -12.85
N GLU A 245 18.18 27.03 -12.81
CA GLU A 245 19.53 27.42 -13.22
C GLU A 245 20.60 26.83 -12.29
N ARG A 246 20.38 26.83 -10.97
CA ARG A 246 21.30 26.19 -10.01
C ARG A 246 21.45 24.70 -10.29
N LEU A 247 20.34 23.99 -10.45
CA LEU A 247 20.37 22.55 -10.73
C LEU A 247 21.10 22.19 -12.03
N ARG A 248 21.03 23.05 -13.05
CA ARG A 248 21.77 22.85 -14.31
C ARG A 248 23.27 23.03 -14.12
N LYS A 249 23.68 24.08 -13.42
CA LYS A 249 25.09 24.34 -13.10
C LYS A 249 25.68 23.22 -12.26
N ASP A 250 24.94 22.72 -11.27
CA ASP A 250 25.37 21.60 -10.42
C ASP A 250 25.55 20.29 -11.22
N ALA A 251 24.78 20.11 -12.30
CA ALA A 251 24.90 18.96 -13.20
C ALA A 251 26.07 19.09 -14.21
N GLU A 252 26.55 20.32 -14.46
CA GLU A 252 27.65 20.61 -15.39
C GLU A 252 29.03 20.58 -14.72
N GLN A 253 29.11 20.58 -13.38
CA GLN A 253 30.40 20.44 -12.68
C GLN A 253 30.87 18.97 -12.65
N PRO A 254 32.13 18.67 -13.07
CA PRO A 254 32.67 17.31 -12.96
C PRO A 254 32.84 16.93 -11.50
N SER A 255 32.22 15.84 -11.06
CA SER A 255 32.36 15.33 -9.70
C SER A 255 33.80 14.91 -9.41
N THR A 256 34.55 15.74 -8.68
CA THR A 256 35.83 15.37 -8.06
C THR A 256 35.56 14.54 -6.80
N SER A 257 35.23 13.26 -6.98
CA SER A 257 35.38 12.22 -5.96
C SER A 257 35.18 10.87 -6.62
N GLY A 258 36.29 10.19 -6.91
CA GLY A 258 36.28 8.82 -7.41
C GLY A 258 35.65 7.87 -6.40
N ILE A 259 34.41 7.48 -6.67
CA ILE A 259 33.88 6.17 -6.30
C ILE A 259 33.30 5.60 -7.59
N THR A 260 33.99 4.63 -8.17
CA THR A 260 33.51 3.88 -9.32
C THR A 260 32.28 3.08 -8.88
N MET A 261 31.07 3.63 -9.07
CA MET A 261 29.88 2.80 -9.16
C MET A 261 29.97 2.02 -10.46
N GLN A 262 30.25 0.72 -10.36
CA GLN A 262 29.98 -0.20 -11.46
C GLN A 262 28.48 -0.17 -11.73
N VAL A 263 28.08 0.57 -12.76
CA VAL A 263 26.78 0.42 -13.39
C VAL A 263 26.81 -0.95 -14.06
N VAL A 264 26.28 -1.96 -13.37
CA VAL A 264 25.82 -3.17 -14.05
C VAL A 264 24.69 -2.72 -14.95
N LYS A 265 25.00 -2.49 -16.24
CA LYS A 265 24.01 -2.46 -17.31
C LYS A 265 23.35 -3.84 -17.31
N LYS A 266 22.25 -3.98 -16.59
CA LYS A 266 21.25 -4.96 -16.98
C LYS A 266 20.45 -4.27 -18.08
N GLU A 267 20.59 -4.76 -19.31
CA GLU A 267 19.69 -4.40 -20.39
C GLU A 267 18.25 -4.51 -19.87
N LEU A 268 17.57 -3.37 -19.79
CA LEU A 268 16.13 -3.34 -19.65
C LEU A 268 15.60 -3.87 -20.97
N ASP A 269 15.07 -5.09 -20.95
CA ASP A 269 14.37 -5.68 -22.08
C ASP A 269 13.32 -4.68 -22.58
N VAL A 270 13.53 -4.23 -23.81
CA VAL A 270 12.91 -3.05 -24.41
C VAL A 270 11.55 -3.45 -24.94
N ASN A 271 10.63 -3.82 -24.05
CA ASN A 271 9.24 -4.15 -24.42
C ASN A 271 8.17 -3.59 -23.46
N CYS A 272 8.49 -2.54 -22.71
CA CYS A 272 7.46 -1.70 -22.08
C CYS A 272 7.41 -0.34 -22.76
N ALA A 273 6.99 -0.33 -24.03
CA ALA A 273 6.55 0.89 -24.69
C ALA A 273 5.18 1.27 -24.11
N PHE A 274 5.11 2.45 -23.50
CA PHE A 274 3.86 3.13 -23.17
C PHE A 274 3.18 3.54 -24.51
N LYS A 275 2.53 2.58 -25.17
CA LYS A 275 1.73 2.81 -26.37
C LYS A 275 0.29 3.10 -25.96
N VAL A 276 -0.11 4.35 -26.11
CA VAL A 276 -1.52 4.72 -26.23
C VAL A 276 -1.97 4.29 -27.62
N THR A 277 -2.72 3.19 -27.73
CA THR A 277 -3.30 2.77 -29.01
C THR A 277 -4.79 2.51 -28.87
N THR A 278 -5.56 3.28 -29.63
CA THR A 278 -6.96 3.07 -29.97
C THR A 278 -7.20 1.68 -30.58
N ARG A 279 -8.19 0.94 -30.02
CA ARG A 279 -9.00 -0.16 -30.60
C ARG A 279 -8.45 -0.90 -31.84
N GLN A 280 -8.25 -2.23 -31.76
CA GLN A 280 -9.00 -3.23 -32.54
C GLN A 280 -8.56 -4.69 -32.28
N ALA A 281 -9.59 -5.54 -32.18
CA ALA A 281 -9.73 -6.95 -32.59
C ALA A 281 -8.62 -7.98 -32.29
N TYR A 282 -9.00 -8.99 -31.49
CA TYR A 282 -8.36 -10.30 -31.43
C TYR A 282 -8.61 -11.11 -32.71
N VAL A 283 -7.58 -11.79 -33.19
CA VAL A 283 -7.69 -13.09 -33.87
C VAL A 283 -6.67 -14.03 -33.23
N SER A 284 -7.18 -15.17 -32.78
CA SER A 284 -6.47 -16.30 -32.19
C SER A 284 -5.71 -17.08 -33.26
N GLN A 285 -4.53 -17.60 -32.94
CA GLN A 285 -4.03 -18.87 -33.50
C GLN A 285 -3.07 -19.55 -32.51
N TYR A 286 -3.42 -20.78 -32.17
CA TYR A 286 -2.64 -21.76 -31.41
C TYR A 286 -1.75 -22.56 -32.38
N ASP A 287 -0.48 -22.82 -32.04
CA ASP A 287 0.23 -24.09 -32.27
C ASP A 287 1.69 -23.97 -31.77
N ARG A 288 2.51 -25.03 -31.68
CA ARG A 288 2.60 -26.21 -30.80
C ARG A 288 3.98 -26.84 -31.15
N LYS A 289 4.73 -27.35 -30.15
CA LYS A 289 5.93 -28.24 -30.26
C LYS A 289 7.23 -27.59 -30.82
N THR A 290 8.46 -27.98 -30.47
CA THR A 290 9.07 -29.28 -30.09
C THR A 290 10.44 -29.11 -29.38
N ASN A 291 10.72 -30.03 -28.43
CA ASN A 291 11.97 -30.76 -28.10
C ASN A 291 13.37 -30.15 -28.33
N CYS A 292 14.27 -30.28 -27.34
CA CYS A 292 15.29 -31.35 -27.27
C CYS A 292 16.23 -31.22 -26.04
N ALA A 293 16.84 -32.36 -25.71
CA ALA A 293 17.46 -32.77 -24.45
C ALA A 293 18.92 -32.31 -24.23
N THR A 294 19.26 -32.05 -22.95
CA THR A 294 20.41 -32.46 -22.06
C THR A 294 21.82 -32.78 -22.66
N PRO A 295 22.95 -32.91 -21.89
CA PRO A 295 23.06 -33.07 -20.43
C PRO A 295 24.27 -32.47 -19.66
N MET A 296 24.08 -32.46 -18.33
CA MET A 296 25.02 -32.77 -17.22
C MET A 296 26.27 -31.92 -16.98
N GLY A 297 26.29 -31.31 -15.78
CA GLY A 297 27.48 -31.13 -14.95
C GLY A 297 27.09 -31.33 -13.47
N ARG A 298 27.55 -32.44 -12.86
CA ARG A 298 27.42 -32.72 -11.43
C ARG A 298 28.42 -31.87 -10.63
N PHE A 299 28.07 -31.49 -9.41
CA PHE A 299 29.04 -31.25 -8.34
C PHE A 299 28.43 -31.71 -7.01
N ASP A 300 29.10 -32.66 -6.36
CA ASP A 300 28.76 -33.26 -5.06
C ASP A 300 29.56 -32.53 -3.94
N PRO A 301 29.13 -32.61 -2.67
CA PRO A 301 29.59 -31.79 -1.56
C PRO A 301 30.66 -32.46 -0.69
N GLU A 302 31.10 -31.72 0.33
CA GLU A 302 32.04 -32.06 1.41
C GLU A 302 33.53 -31.92 1.10
N ASP A 303 34.16 -30.92 1.74
CA ASP A 303 35.45 -31.19 2.38
C ASP A 303 35.58 -30.42 3.71
N LYS A 304 36.06 -31.14 4.72
CA LYS A 304 36.34 -30.69 6.08
C LYS A 304 37.85 -30.47 6.21
N ARG A 305 38.23 -29.58 7.13
CA ARG A 305 39.57 -29.39 7.76
C ARG A 305 40.59 -28.59 6.95
N ARG A 306 40.83 -27.35 7.40
CA ARG A 306 41.96 -27.00 8.27
C ARG A 306 41.74 -25.62 8.87
#